data_AF-A0A3L7AKS7-F1
#
_entry.id   AF-A0A3L7AKS7-F1
#
_cell.length_a   1.000
_cell.length_b   1.000
_cell.length_c   1.000
_cell.angle_alpha   90.00
_cell.angle_beta   90.00
_cell.angle_gamma   90.00
#
_symmetry.space_group_name_H-M   'P 1'
#
loop_
_entity.id
_entity.type
_entity.pdbx_description
1 polymer ?
#
loop_
_entity_poly.entity_id
_entity_poly.type
_entity_poly.pdbx_seq_one_letter_code
_entity_poly.pdbx_strand_id
1 'polypeptide(L)'
;MAAHGHNSLAELRQRVEEGRAKRGLFTRFAQAIAHYAGKPATFVGAVAVILVWGLSGPLFGFNDTWQLVINTSTTIVTFLMVFVIQNAQNRDTMALQIKLDELIARLEGPRQILLDLEDLDEETLERMRLEYALLADAARAASDAGASRAKDKGDLPDMPD
;
A
#
# COMPACT_ATOMS: atom_id res chain seq x y z
N MET A 1 -8.20 47.59 -18.67
CA MET A 1 -7.94 46.19 -19.06
C MET A 1 -7.42 45.40 -17.85
N ALA A 2 -8.17 45.37 -16.72
CA ALA A 2 -7.73 44.76 -15.45
C ALA A 2 -8.92 44.21 -14.62
N ALA A 3 -10.02 43.83 -15.26
CA ALA A 3 -11.22 43.32 -14.59
C ALA A 3 -11.49 41.82 -14.85
N HIS A 4 -10.76 41.18 -15.78
CA HIS A 4 -10.97 39.76 -16.12
C HIS A 4 -10.17 38.76 -15.27
N GLY A 5 -9.09 39.18 -14.58
CA GLY A 5 -8.28 38.27 -13.75
C GLY A 5 -8.94 37.87 -12.42
N HIS A 6 -9.81 38.72 -11.87
CA HIS A 6 -10.40 38.51 -10.55
C HIS A 6 -11.54 37.47 -10.55
N ASN A 7 -12.30 37.36 -11.66
CA ASN A 7 -13.39 36.38 -11.76
C ASN A 7 -12.87 34.94 -11.98
N SER A 8 -11.76 34.80 -12.70
CA SER A 8 -11.16 33.49 -13.00
C SER A 8 -10.63 32.77 -11.75
N LEU A 9 -10.02 33.49 -10.79
CA LEU A 9 -9.55 32.88 -9.54
C LEU A 9 -10.69 32.43 -8.63
N ALA A 10 -11.81 33.16 -8.61
CA ALA A 10 -13.00 32.77 -7.86
C ALA A 10 -13.62 31.50 -8.44
N GLU A 11 -13.72 31.41 -9.78
CA GLU A 11 -14.23 30.23 -10.48
C GLU A 11 -13.32 29.00 -10.32
N LEU A 12 -11.99 29.20 -10.35
CA LEU A 12 -11.02 28.11 -10.11
C LEU A 12 -11.09 27.62 -8.66
N ARG A 13 -11.16 28.52 -7.68
CA ARG A 13 -11.34 28.14 -6.27
C ARG A 13 -12.63 27.36 -6.06
N GLN A 14 -13.74 27.83 -6.64
CA GLN A 14 -15.03 27.14 -6.54
C GLN A 14 -14.97 25.74 -7.18
N ARG A 15 -14.36 25.59 -8.37
CA ARG A 15 -14.18 24.29 -9.03
C ARG A 15 -13.29 23.33 -8.23
N VAL A 16 -12.23 23.85 -7.61
CA VAL A 16 -11.32 23.08 -6.75
C VAL A 16 -12.03 22.65 -5.46
N GLU A 17 -12.79 23.55 -4.83
CA GLU A 17 -13.57 23.23 -3.63
C GLU A 17 -14.69 22.22 -3.91
N GLU A 18 -15.42 22.36 -5.01
CA GLU A 18 -16.43 21.38 -5.45
C GLU A 18 -15.79 20.02 -5.75
N GLY A 19 -14.63 19.99 -6.43
CA GLY A 19 -13.87 18.78 -6.71
C GLY A 19 -13.37 18.10 -5.43
N ARG A 20 -12.89 18.89 -4.46
CA ARG A 20 -12.44 18.42 -3.14
C ARG A 20 -13.61 17.90 -2.30
N ALA A 21 -14.76 18.58 -2.34
CA ALA A 21 -15.97 18.17 -1.63
C ALA A 21 -16.52 16.84 -2.19
N LYS A 22 -16.65 16.71 -3.51
CA LYS A 22 -17.10 15.46 -4.17
C LYS A 22 -16.17 14.29 -3.88
N ARG A 23 -14.84 14.51 -3.96
CA ARG A 23 -13.85 13.51 -3.56
C ARG A 23 -13.99 13.14 -2.08
N GLY A 24 -14.15 14.13 -1.19
CA GLY A 24 -14.36 13.89 0.24
C GLY A 24 -15.61 13.05 0.55
N LEU A 25 -16.72 13.27 -0.16
CA LEU A 25 -17.94 12.48 -0.01
C LEU A 25 -17.76 11.04 -0.49
N PHE A 26 -17.19 10.84 -1.69
CA PHE A 26 -16.89 9.50 -2.20
C PHE A 26 -15.93 8.74 -1.28
N THR A 27 -14.85 9.39 -0.84
CA THR A 27 -13.88 8.78 0.07
C THR A 27 -14.52 8.39 1.39
N ARG A 28 -15.38 9.24 1.98
CA ARG A 28 -16.13 8.91 3.21
C ARG A 28 -17.09 7.74 3.02
N PHE A 29 -17.81 7.70 1.90
CA PHE A 29 -18.71 6.60 1.57
C PHE A 29 -17.96 5.29 1.38
N ALA A 30 -16.89 5.28 0.57
CA ALA A 30 -16.06 4.11 0.34
C ALA A 30 -15.39 3.62 1.64
N GLN A 31 -14.94 4.54 2.51
CA GLN A 31 -14.44 4.23 3.84
C GLN A 31 -15.49 3.58 4.73
N ALA A 32 -16.71 4.12 4.74
CA ALA A 32 -17.80 3.55 5.51
C ALA A 32 -18.11 2.12 5.02
N ILE A 33 -18.26 1.92 3.70
CA ILE A 33 -18.49 0.59 3.14
C ILE A 33 -17.36 -0.36 3.50
N ALA A 34 -16.09 0.00 3.30
CA ALA A 34 -14.97 -0.86 3.66
C ALA A 34 -14.96 -1.21 5.15
N HIS A 35 -15.25 -0.24 6.02
CA HIS A 35 -15.31 -0.44 7.47
C HIS A 35 -16.46 -1.36 7.88
N TYR A 36 -17.65 -1.24 7.28
CA TYR A 36 -18.78 -2.12 7.56
C TYR A 36 -18.60 -3.51 6.93
N ALA A 37 -18.09 -3.59 5.71
CA ALA A 37 -17.83 -4.86 5.02
C ALA A 37 -16.84 -5.76 5.77
N GLY A 38 -15.89 -5.17 6.50
CA GLY A 38 -14.94 -5.92 7.33
C GLY A 38 -15.46 -6.40 8.70
N LYS A 39 -16.68 -6.02 9.11
CA LYS A 39 -17.23 -6.41 10.42
C LYS A 39 -17.88 -7.81 10.38
N PRO A 40 -17.61 -8.70 11.35
CA PRO A 40 -18.24 -10.02 11.43
C PRO A 40 -19.79 -9.98 11.47
N ALA A 41 -20.37 -8.97 12.13
CA ALA A 41 -21.83 -8.82 12.19
C ALA A 41 -22.47 -8.57 10.81
N THR A 42 -21.77 -7.86 9.93
CA THR A 42 -22.22 -7.58 8.56
C THR A 42 -22.23 -8.86 7.72
N PHE A 43 -21.26 -9.74 7.92
CA PHE A 43 -21.22 -11.05 7.28
C PHE A 43 -22.43 -11.90 7.67
N VAL A 44 -22.74 -11.98 8.98
CA VAL A 44 -23.93 -12.71 9.46
C VAL A 44 -25.22 -12.12 8.87
N GLY A 45 -25.33 -10.79 8.79
CA GLY A 45 -26.45 -10.11 8.13
C GLY A 45 -26.56 -10.44 6.65
N ALA A 46 -25.45 -10.44 5.91
CA ALA A 46 -25.43 -10.79 4.49
C ALA A 46 -25.86 -12.25 4.26
N VAL A 47 -25.39 -13.18 5.09
CA VAL A 47 -25.81 -14.59 5.05
C VAL A 47 -27.31 -14.70 5.33
N ALA A 48 -27.84 -14.00 6.32
CA ALA A 48 -29.27 -14.00 6.61
C ALA A 48 -30.11 -13.50 5.42
N VAL A 49 -29.66 -12.43 4.74
CA VAL A 49 -30.31 -11.92 3.52
C VAL A 49 -30.30 -12.97 2.40
N ILE A 50 -29.17 -13.66 2.18
CA ILE A 50 -29.08 -14.73 1.19
C ILE A 50 -30.02 -15.89 1.54
N LEU A 51 -30.14 -16.26 2.81
CA LEU A 51 -31.06 -17.30 3.26
C LEU A 51 -32.53 -16.91 3.04
N VAL A 52 -32.91 -15.68 3.38
CA VAL A 52 -34.26 -15.15 3.13
C VAL A 52 -34.57 -15.13 1.63
N TRP A 53 -33.60 -14.73 0.81
CA TRP A 53 -33.74 -14.78 -0.65
C TRP A 53 -33.90 -16.21 -1.16
N GLY A 54 -33.08 -17.15 -0.68
CA GLY A 54 -33.18 -18.58 -0.98
C GLY A 54 -34.56 -19.15 -0.65
N LEU A 55 -35.08 -18.81 0.54
CA LEU A 55 -36.41 -19.21 1.01
C LEU A 55 -37.56 -18.59 0.22
N SER A 56 -37.33 -17.48 -0.50
CA SER A 56 -38.32 -16.93 -1.43
C SER A 56 -38.42 -17.73 -2.74
N GLY A 57 -37.38 -18.50 -3.10
CA GLY A 57 -37.32 -19.28 -4.35
C GLY A 57 -38.50 -20.22 -4.60
N PRO A 58 -38.96 -21.01 -3.60
CA PRO A 58 -40.14 -21.86 -3.73
C PRO A 58 -41.43 -21.10 -4.07
N LEU A 59 -41.58 -19.86 -3.59
CA LEU A 59 -42.76 -19.02 -3.90
C LEU A 59 -42.78 -18.57 -5.37
N PHE A 60 -41.60 -18.44 -5.99
CA PHE A 60 -41.43 -18.03 -7.38
C PHE A 60 -41.13 -19.21 -8.33
N GLY A 61 -41.21 -20.45 -7.85
CA GLY A 61 -40.96 -21.65 -8.63
C GLY A 61 -39.53 -21.77 -9.17
N PHE A 62 -38.55 -21.11 -8.53
CA PHE A 62 -37.14 -21.07 -8.97
C PHE A 62 -36.95 -20.69 -10.45
N ASN A 63 -37.81 -19.79 -10.96
CA ASN A 63 -37.81 -19.38 -12.36
C ASN A 63 -36.54 -18.62 -12.79
N ASP A 64 -36.36 -18.45 -14.10
CA ASP A 64 -35.20 -17.78 -14.68
C ASP A 64 -35.04 -16.33 -14.18
N THR A 65 -36.13 -15.63 -13.91
CA THR A 65 -36.10 -14.27 -13.37
C THR A 65 -35.53 -14.23 -11.95
N TRP A 66 -35.91 -15.19 -11.11
CA TRP A 66 -35.42 -15.30 -9.73
C TRP A 66 -33.91 -15.55 -9.68
N GLN A 67 -33.39 -16.41 -10.58
CA GLN A 67 -31.96 -16.68 -10.72
C GLN A 67 -31.20 -15.48 -11.34
N LEU A 68 -31.77 -14.86 -12.37
CA LEU A 68 -31.19 -13.71 -13.05
C LEU A 68 -30.96 -12.55 -12.08
N VAL A 69 -31.96 -12.23 -11.25
CA VAL A 69 -31.87 -11.11 -10.30
C VAL A 69 -30.69 -11.27 -9.35
N ILE A 70 -30.48 -12.44 -8.75
CA ILE A 70 -29.36 -12.63 -7.81
C ILE A 70 -28.01 -12.67 -8.52
N ASN A 71 -27.92 -13.30 -9.69
CA ASN A 71 -26.69 -13.40 -10.46
C ASN A 71 -26.23 -12.01 -10.95
N THR A 72 -27.14 -11.25 -11.56
CA THR A 72 -26.84 -9.89 -12.05
C THR A 72 -26.52 -8.95 -10.90
N SER A 73 -27.27 -9.02 -9.78
CA SER A 73 -27.01 -8.18 -8.62
C SER A 73 -25.64 -8.45 -8.00
N THR A 74 -25.30 -9.73 -7.80
CA THR A 74 -24.00 -10.11 -7.22
C THR A 74 -22.85 -9.68 -8.12
N THR A 75 -23.01 -9.80 -9.45
CA THR A 75 -22.01 -9.35 -10.42
C THR A 75 -21.75 -7.84 -10.30
N ILE A 76 -22.81 -7.02 -10.25
CA ILE A 76 -22.68 -5.57 -10.09
C ILE A 76 -22.01 -5.23 -8.75
N VAL A 77 -22.47 -5.83 -7.66
CA VAL A 77 -21.90 -5.62 -6.32
C VAL A 77 -20.43 -6.00 -6.30
N THR A 78 -20.05 -7.14 -6.89
CA THR A 78 -18.67 -7.61 -6.95
C THR A 78 -17.80 -6.65 -7.76
N PHE A 79 -18.28 -6.17 -8.90
CA PHE A 79 -17.58 -5.19 -9.73
C PHE A 79 -17.33 -3.89 -8.94
N LEU A 80 -18.34 -3.39 -8.23
CA LEU A 80 -18.19 -2.22 -7.36
C LEU A 80 -17.24 -2.49 -6.18
N MET A 81 -17.29 -3.69 -5.60
CA MET A 81 -16.45 -4.10 -4.49
C MET A 81 -14.97 -4.06 -4.84
N VAL A 82 -14.59 -4.41 -6.08
CA VAL A 82 -13.21 -4.29 -6.57
C VAL A 82 -12.70 -2.85 -6.43
N PHE A 83 -13.48 -1.86 -6.83
CA PHE A 83 -13.10 -0.44 -6.67
C PHE A 83 -13.04 -0.01 -5.21
N VAL A 84 -13.97 -0.49 -4.37
CA VAL A 84 -13.96 -0.19 -2.94
C VAL A 84 -12.72 -0.76 -2.26
N ILE A 85 -12.37 -2.02 -2.57
CA ILE A 85 -11.16 -2.69 -2.06
C ILE A 85 -9.91 -1.95 -2.55
N GLN A 86 -9.81 -1.61 -3.84
CA GLN A 86 -8.68 -0.84 -4.37
C GLN A 86 -8.53 0.52 -3.69
N ASN A 87 -9.63 1.23 -3.42
CA ASN A 87 -9.58 2.50 -2.71
C ASN A 87 -9.15 2.34 -1.24
N ALA A 88 -9.60 1.28 -0.56
CA ALA A 88 -9.15 0.98 0.81
C ALA A 88 -7.65 0.62 0.82
N GLN A 89 -7.24 -0.29 -0.07
CA GLN A 89 -5.86 -0.74 -0.22
C GLN A 89 -4.91 0.41 -0.58
N ASN A 90 -5.25 1.26 -1.55
CA ASN A 90 -4.42 2.41 -1.92
C ASN A 90 -4.17 3.35 -0.72
N ARG A 91 -5.18 3.53 0.14
CA ARG A 91 -5.05 4.39 1.32
C ARG A 91 -4.22 3.74 2.43
N ASP A 92 -4.36 2.43 2.61
CA ASP A 92 -3.57 1.67 3.58
C ASP A 92 -2.09 1.60 3.17
N THR A 93 -1.80 1.43 1.87
CA THR A 93 -0.43 1.49 1.31
C THR A 93 0.21 2.86 1.56
N MET A 94 -0.51 3.95 1.27
CA MET A 94 -0.02 5.32 1.52
C MET A 94 0.29 5.55 3.00
N ALA A 95 -0.59 5.08 3.90
CA ALA A 95 -0.37 5.21 5.33
C ALA A 95 0.82 4.38 5.84
N LEU A 96 1.08 3.23 5.21
CA LEU A 96 2.27 2.42 5.49
C LEU A 96 3.55 3.13 5.04
N GLN A 97 3.58 3.70 3.84
CA GLN A 97 4.72 4.48 3.34
C GLN A 97 5.09 5.61 4.31
N ILE A 98 4.12 6.46 4.68
CA ILE A 98 4.36 7.56 5.63
C ILE A 98 4.91 7.08 6.98
N LYS A 99 4.42 5.95 7.49
CA LYS A 99 4.93 5.38 8.75
C LYS A 99 6.36 4.85 8.63
N LEU A 100 6.70 4.27 7.48
CA LEU A 100 8.07 3.82 7.19
C LEU A 100 9.00 5.04 7.03
N ASP A 101 8.56 6.08 6.33
CA ASP A 101 9.32 7.31 6.16
C ASP A 101 9.64 7.98 7.51
N GLU A 102 8.65 8.05 8.42
CA GLU A 102 8.85 8.56 9.78
C GLU A 102 9.81 7.67 10.60
N LEU A 103 9.75 6.35 10.43
CA LEU A 103 10.67 5.43 11.11
C LEU A 103 12.11 5.58 10.61
N ILE A 104 12.30 5.68 9.29
CA ILE A 104 13.61 5.92 8.67
C ILE A 104 14.16 7.27 9.14
N ALA A 105 13.34 8.33 9.10
CA ALA A 105 13.74 9.66 9.56
C ALA A 105 14.18 9.68 11.03
N ARG A 106 13.57 8.87 11.90
CA ARG A 106 13.97 8.76 13.32
C ARG A 106 15.16 7.85 13.57
N LEU A 107 15.37 6.82 12.75
CA LEU A 107 16.51 5.90 12.87
C LEU A 107 17.81 6.53 12.36
N GLU A 108 17.74 7.44 11.39
CA GLU A 108 18.94 7.92 10.71
C GLU A 108 19.49 9.26 11.22
N GLY A 109 18.76 9.99 12.08
CA GLY A 109 19.06 11.41 12.26
C GLY A 109 18.97 12.13 10.90
N PRO A 110 19.23 13.45 10.80
CA PRO A 110 19.04 14.19 9.56
C PRO A 110 20.04 13.75 8.47
N ARG A 111 19.75 12.69 7.73
CA ARG A 111 20.40 12.34 6.47
C ARG A 111 19.34 12.48 5.37
N GLN A 112 19.20 13.73 4.92
CA GLN A 112 18.25 14.28 3.95
C GLN A 112 18.31 13.64 2.54
N ILE A 113 18.95 12.48 2.39
CA ILE A 113 19.35 11.86 1.12
C ILE A 113 18.53 10.60 0.80
N LEU A 114 17.79 10.01 1.75
CA LEU A 114 17.05 8.77 1.50
C LEU A 114 15.53 8.95 1.36
N LEU A 115 15.02 10.18 1.50
CA LEU A 115 13.58 10.48 1.39
C LEU A 115 13.06 10.53 -0.06
N ASP A 116 13.92 10.27 -1.06
CA ASP A 116 13.57 10.45 -2.47
C ASP A 116 14.31 9.53 -3.45
N LEU A 117 14.45 8.25 -3.10
CA LEU A 117 15.14 7.26 -3.95
C LEU A 117 14.49 7.06 -5.33
N GLU A 118 13.21 7.41 -5.49
CA GLU A 118 12.49 7.30 -6.77
C GLU A 118 12.73 8.49 -7.72
N ASP A 119 13.13 9.66 -7.21
CA ASP A 119 13.46 10.88 -7.98
C ASP A 119 14.97 11.22 -7.94
N LEU A 120 15.78 10.36 -7.33
CA LEU A 120 17.24 10.50 -7.28
C LEU A 120 17.86 10.27 -8.67
N ASP A 121 18.64 11.24 -9.15
CA ASP A 121 19.41 11.12 -10.41
C ASP A 121 20.25 9.83 -10.41
N GLU A 122 20.28 9.15 -11.56
CA GLU A 122 20.94 7.85 -11.77
C GLU A 122 22.40 7.83 -11.27
N GLU A 123 23.12 8.95 -11.44
CA GLU A 123 24.51 9.12 -11.01
C GLU A 123 24.67 9.04 -9.46
N THR A 124 23.66 9.46 -8.71
CA THR A 124 23.69 9.40 -7.24
C THR A 124 23.38 7.99 -6.74
N LEU A 125 22.48 7.28 -7.42
CA LEU A 125 22.20 5.86 -7.19
C LEU A 125 23.43 4.98 -7.47
N GLU A 126 24.17 5.25 -8.55
CA GLU A 126 25.43 4.57 -8.85
C GLU A 126 26.49 4.82 -7.78
N ARG A 127 26.64 6.07 -7.32
CA ARG A 127 27.60 6.42 -6.26
C ARG A 127 27.33 5.68 -4.96
N MET A 128 26.07 5.59 -4.54
CA MET A 128 25.68 4.82 -3.35
C MET A 128 25.94 3.33 -3.55
N ARG A 129 25.58 2.75 -4.71
CA ARG A 129 25.91 1.34 -5.01
C ARG A 129 27.40 1.07 -4.90
N LEU A 130 28.23 1.97 -5.42
CA LEU A 130 29.68 1.84 -5.37
C LEU A 130 30.19 1.88 -3.92
N GLU A 131 29.68 2.81 -3.11
CA GLU A 131 30.04 2.92 -1.69
C GLU A 131 29.67 1.65 -0.90
N TYR A 132 28.47 1.12 -1.10
CA TYR A 132 28.05 -0.14 -0.47
C TYR A 132 28.85 -1.35 -0.97
N ALA A 133 29.21 -1.40 -2.25
CA ALA A 133 30.06 -2.46 -2.78
C ALA A 133 31.45 -2.44 -2.13
N LEU A 134 32.05 -1.25 -1.97
CA LEU A 134 33.33 -1.07 -1.30
C LEU A 134 33.27 -1.48 0.19
N LEU A 135 32.21 -1.12 0.89
CA LEU A 135 32.01 -1.54 2.29
C LEU A 135 31.83 -3.05 2.43
N ALA A 136 31.10 -3.68 1.51
CA ALA A 136 30.90 -5.14 1.49
C ALA A 136 32.20 -5.88 1.19
N ASP A 137 33.00 -5.40 0.24
CA ASP A 137 34.30 -5.99 -0.08
C ASP A 137 35.30 -5.81 1.05
N ALA A 138 35.30 -4.65 1.73
CA ALA A 138 36.11 -4.44 2.94
C ALA A 138 35.71 -5.41 4.07
N ALA A 139 34.40 -5.66 4.26
CA ALA A 139 33.92 -6.61 5.26
C ALA A 139 34.32 -8.06 4.93
N ARG A 140 34.27 -8.46 3.65
CA ARG A 140 34.73 -9.78 3.18
C ARG A 140 36.24 -9.96 3.35
N ALA A 141 37.03 -8.94 2.99
CA ALA A 141 38.47 -8.97 3.19
C ALA A 141 38.85 -9.08 4.67
N ALA A 142 38.10 -8.40 5.55
CA ALA A 142 38.29 -8.53 7.00
C ALA A 142 37.93 -9.93 7.53
N SER A 143 36.88 -10.57 7.00
CA SER A 143 36.54 -11.96 7.37
C SER A 143 37.56 -12.98 6.86
N ASP A 144 38.08 -12.80 5.65
CA ASP A 144 39.07 -13.72 5.05
C ASP A 144 40.44 -13.60 5.74
N ALA A 145 40.84 -12.38 6.12
CA ALA A 145 42.03 -12.14 6.93
C ALA A 145 41.91 -12.76 8.33
N GLY A 146 40.71 -12.75 8.92
CA GLY A 146 40.41 -13.44 10.19
C GLY A 146 40.52 -14.96 10.07
N ALA A 147 40.03 -15.54 8.98
CA ALA A 147 40.09 -16.98 8.72
C ALA A 147 41.52 -17.50 8.43
N SER A 148 42.33 -16.73 7.70
CA SER A 148 43.73 -17.10 7.40
C SER A 148 44.60 -17.10 8.66
N ARG A 149 44.42 -16.11 9.56
CA ARG A 149 45.15 -16.01 10.84
C ARG A 149 44.79 -17.12 11.83
N ALA A 150 43.58 -17.68 11.75
CA ALA A 150 43.17 -18.82 12.57
C ALA A 150 43.81 -20.14 12.10
N LYS A 151 44.09 -20.27 10.80
CA LYS A 151 44.74 -21.46 10.21
C LYS A 151 46.22 -21.54 10.56
N ASP A 152 46.94 -20.42 10.50
CA ASP A 152 48.37 -20.31 10.87
C ASP A 152 48.67 -20.68 12.33
N LYS A 153 47.71 -20.43 13.25
CA LYS A 153 47.85 -20.79 14.67
C LYS A 153 47.54 -22.27 14.97
N GLY A 154 46.88 -22.97 14.05
CA GLY A 154 46.54 -24.40 14.18
C GLY A 154 47.65 -25.35 13.71
N ASP A 155 48.61 -24.85 12.93
CA ASP A 155 49.70 -25.65 12.34
C ASP A 155 51.02 -25.53 13.13
N LEU A 156 50.95 -25.27 14.45
CA LEU A 156 52.16 -25.28 15.28
C LEU A 156 52.73 -26.70 15.28
N PRO A 157 53.96 -26.93 14.78
CA PRO A 157 54.52 -28.26 14.70
C PRO A 157 54.68 -28.84 16.11
N ASP A 158 54.19 -30.07 16.29
CA ASP A 158 54.31 -30.85 17.52
C ASP A 158 55.79 -30.89 17.91
N MET A 159 56.12 -30.25 19.03
CA MET A 159 57.49 -30.20 19.52
C MET A 159 57.74 -31.54 20.23
N PRO A 160 58.73 -32.34 19.80
CA PRO A 160 59.00 -33.60 20.46
C PRO A 160 59.47 -33.39 21.91
N ASP A 161 58.95 -34.26 22.77
CA ASP A 161 59.10 -34.28 24.25
C ASP A 161 60.55 -34.22 24.76
#